data_AF-B3EJS7-F1
#
_entry.id   AF-B3EJS7-F1
#
_cell.length_a   1.000
_cell.length_b   1.000
_cell.length_c   1.000
_cell.angle_alpha   90.00
_cell.angle_beta   90.00
_cell.angle_gamma   90.00
#
_symmetry.space_group_name_H-M   'P 1'
#
loop_
_entity.id
_entity.type
_entity.pdbx_description
1 polymer ?
#
loop_
_entity_poly.entity_id
_entity_poly.type
_entity_poly.pdbx_seq_one_letter_code
_entity_poly.pdbx_strand_id
1 'polypeptide(L)'
;MHMRILNKEDVGSLYPGMTISYKLYPFFDFPVRWSTEIQTVDRPHEFSDEQKSGPYEFWRHRHLFSELPDGVEMTDIIEYTIPFGFFGEMLDKLLIHSRLDYVFSYRRKKIEEIFGFVQRVAS
;
A
#
# COMPACT_ATOMS: atom_id res chain seq x y z
N MET A 1 -3.16 0.43 -13.79
CA MET A 1 -3.75 1.04 -12.57
C MET A 1 -3.62 2.54 -12.68
N HIS A 2 -4.73 3.26 -12.78
CA HIS A 2 -4.73 4.72 -12.79
C HIS A 2 -5.09 5.20 -11.38
N MET A 3 -4.19 5.95 -10.74
CA MET A 3 -4.38 6.55 -9.41
C MET A 3 -4.23 8.06 -9.54
N ARG A 4 -5.18 8.80 -8.96
CA ARG A 4 -5.12 10.25 -8.86
C ARG A 4 -5.19 10.67 -7.39
N ILE A 5 -4.15 11.32 -6.90
CA ILE A 5 -4.14 11.93 -5.56
C ILE A 5 -5.12 13.11 -5.57
N LEU A 6 -5.99 13.14 -4.56
CA LEU A 6 -7.07 14.12 -4.42
C LEU A 6 -6.73 15.24 -3.42
N ASN A 7 -5.97 14.92 -2.37
CA ASN A 7 -5.46 15.91 -1.43
C ASN A 7 -3.95 16.06 -1.61
N LYS A 8 -3.49 17.30 -1.80
CA LYS A 8 -2.08 17.65 -2.01
C LYS A 8 -1.57 18.36 -0.77
N GLU A 9 -1.54 17.64 0.35
CA GLU A 9 -0.78 18.10 1.51
C GLU A 9 0.71 18.02 1.22
N ASP A 10 1.49 18.80 1.98
CA ASP A 10 2.90 19.06 1.71
C ASP A 10 3.69 17.74 1.64
N VAL A 11 4.20 17.44 0.45
CA VAL A 11 4.83 16.15 0.11
C VAL A 11 6.24 16.02 0.73
N GLY A 12 6.67 17.02 1.52
CA GLY A 12 7.98 17.08 2.16
C GLY A 12 8.10 16.27 3.45
N SER A 13 7.01 15.96 4.14
CA SER A 13 7.07 15.25 5.43
C SER A 13 5.86 14.35 5.71
N LEU A 14 6.12 13.10 6.06
CA LEU A 14 5.16 12.16 6.63
C LEU A 14 5.03 12.34 8.15
N TYR A 15 3.81 12.38 8.70
CA TYR A 15 3.58 12.52 10.14
C TYR A 15 2.26 11.84 10.56
N PRO A 16 2.13 11.37 11.83
CA PRO A 16 0.88 10.81 12.32
C PRO A 16 -0.32 11.76 12.20
N GLY A 17 -1.47 11.25 11.79
CA GLY A 17 -2.70 12.01 11.52
C GLY A 17 -2.79 12.60 10.11
N MET A 18 -1.71 12.57 9.32
CA MET A 18 -1.73 13.00 7.92
C MET A 18 -2.72 12.14 7.13
N THR A 19 -3.64 12.77 6.40
CA THR A 19 -4.64 12.07 5.60
C THR A 19 -4.33 12.15 4.11
N ILE A 20 -4.27 11.00 3.44
CA ILE A 20 -4.01 10.90 2.01
C ILE A 20 -5.24 10.30 1.34
N SER A 21 -5.88 11.08 0.46
CA SER A 21 -7.02 10.62 -0.32
C SER A 21 -6.67 10.49 -1.80
N TYR A 22 -7.11 9.41 -2.42
CA TYR A 22 -6.87 9.11 -3.82
C TYR A 22 -8.11 8.47 -4.47
N LYS A 23 -8.17 8.58 -5.80
CA LYS A 23 -9.18 7.94 -6.65
C LYS A 23 -8.52 6.81 -7.41
N LEU A 24 -9.00 5.59 -7.17
CA LEU A 24 -8.60 4.40 -7.90
C LEU A 24 -9.62 4.08 -9.00
N TYR A 25 -9.12 3.53 -10.10
CA TYR A 25 -9.95 2.97 -11.16
C TYR A 25 -9.67 1.47 -11.29
N PRO A 26 -10.17 0.65 -10.34
CA PRO A 26 -9.94 -0.80 -10.33
C PRO A 26 -10.74 -1.54 -11.41
N PHE A 27 -11.81 -0.93 -11.89
CA PHE A 27 -12.63 -1.36 -13.03
C PHE A 27 -12.79 -0.13 -13.93
N PHE A 28 -12.67 -0.30 -15.24
CA PHE A 28 -12.49 0.77 -16.24
C PHE A 28 -13.28 2.07 -15.93
N ASP A 29 -14.57 1.98 -15.59
CA ASP A 29 -15.44 3.16 -15.45
C ASP A 29 -15.95 3.47 -14.03
N PHE A 30 -15.66 2.63 -13.03
CA PHE A 30 -16.15 2.85 -11.66
C PHE A 30 -15.03 3.34 -10.74
N PRO A 31 -14.94 4.66 -10.49
CA PRO A 31 -13.92 5.17 -9.60
C PRO A 31 -14.25 4.85 -8.14
N VAL A 32 -13.27 4.30 -7.44
CA VAL A 32 -13.32 4.11 -5.99
C VAL A 32 -12.54 5.23 -5.32
N ARG A 33 -13.17 5.95 -4.40
CA ARG A 33 -12.46 6.88 -3.51
C ARG A 33 -11.90 6.08 -2.34
N TRP A 34 -10.64 6.32 -2.03
CA TRP A 34 -9.97 5.71 -0.89
C TRP A 34 -9.20 6.81 -0.15
N SER A 35 -9.42 6.89 1.16
CA SER A 35 -8.68 7.76 2.06
C SER A 35 -8.03 6.93 3.17
N THR A 36 -6.75 7.16 3.37
CA THR A 36 -5.96 6.59 4.45
C THR A 36 -5.42 7.68 5.37
N GLU A 37 -5.10 7.32 6.60
CA GLU A 37 -4.47 8.17 7.60
C GLU A 37 -3.16 7.51 8.04
N ILE A 38 -2.09 8.29 8.14
CA ILE A 38 -0.82 7.83 8.69
C ILE A 38 -0.98 7.66 10.20
N GLN A 39 -0.82 6.44 10.71
CA GLN A 39 -0.95 6.13 12.13
C GLN A 39 0.36 6.27 12.88
N THR A 40 1.44 5.68 12.35
CA THR A 40 2.76 5.71 12.99
C THR A 40 3.81 6.15 11.98
N VAL A 41 4.84 6.84 12.48
CA VAL A 41 6.04 7.19 11.74
C VAL A 41 7.21 7.10 12.71
N ASP A 42 8.08 6.13 12.51
CA ASP A 42 9.35 5.98 13.21
C ASP A 42 10.48 6.01 12.18
N ARG A 43 11.12 7.17 12.02
CA ARG A 43 12.15 7.34 10.99
C ARG A 43 13.50 6.83 11.49
N PRO A 44 14.27 6.08 10.68
CA PRO A 44 13.99 5.65 9.30
C PRO A 44 13.36 4.25 9.18
N HIS A 45 12.87 3.67 10.28
CA HIS A 45 12.58 2.24 10.42
C HIS A 45 11.19 1.81 9.96
N GLU A 46 10.14 2.60 10.22
CA GLU A 46 8.79 2.23 9.84
C GLU A 46 7.83 3.42 9.66
N PHE A 47 6.76 3.16 8.92
CA PHE A 47 5.52 3.91 9.03
C PHE A 47 4.33 3.02 8.72
N SER A 48 3.14 3.42 9.17
CA SER A 48 1.91 2.70 8.84
C SER A 48 0.77 3.63 8.46
N ASP A 49 -0.07 3.15 7.55
CA ASP A 49 -1.32 3.80 7.17
C ASP A 49 -2.52 2.88 7.41
N GLU A 50 -3.63 3.49 7.83
CA GLU A 50 -4.91 2.80 8.00
C GLU A 50 -5.99 3.48 7.17
N GLN A 51 -6.92 2.68 6.64
CA GLN A 51 -8.04 3.21 5.88
C GLN A 51 -9.03 3.94 6.79
N LYS A 52 -9.41 5.16 6.41
CA LYS A 52 -10.53 5.91 6.98
C LYS A 52 -11.83 5.67 6.20
N SER A 53 -11.74 5.55 4.88
CA SER A 53 -12.86 5.20 4.01
C SER A 53 -12.31 4.60 2.71
N GLY A 54 -12.93 3.54 2.20
CA GLY A 54 -12.43 2.88 1.00
C GLY A 54 -13.13 1.56 0.70
N PRO A 55 -12.57 0.75 -0.21
CA PRO A 55 -13.20 -0.48 -0.69
C PRO A 55 -13.17 -1.63 0.32
N TYR A 56 -12.31 -1.56 1.33
CA TYR A 56 -12.19 -2.59 2.36
C TYR A 56 -13.07 -2.26 3.55
N GLU A 57 -13.41 -3.27 4.36
CA GLU A 57 -14.00 -3.03 5.69
C GLU A 57 -12.91 -2.58 6.68
N PHE A 58 -11.74 -3.21 6.57
CA PHE A 58 -10.55 -2.85 7.33
C PHE A 58 -9.33 -2.91 6.41
N TRP A 59 -8.42 -1.97 6.58
CA TRP A 59 -7.12 -1.99 5.92
C TRP A 59 -6.10 -1.29 6.81
N ARG A 60 -5.00 -1.99 7.06
CA ARG A 60 -3.78 -1.48 7.67
C ARG A 60 -2.60 -1.94 6.84
N HIS A 61 -1.73 -1.01 6.48
CA HIS A 61 -0.51 -1.29 5.76
C HIS A 61 0.67 -0.72 6.55
N ARG A 62 1.59 -1.59 6.93
CA ARG A 62 2.86 -1.23 7.58
C ARG A 62 4.01 -1.39 6.59
N HIS A 63 4.89 -0.42 6.60
CA HIS A 63 6.10 -0.36 5.77
C HIS A 63 7.27 -0.41 6.72
N LEU A 64 8.03 -1.50 6.69
CA LEU A 64 9.21 -1.70 7.53
C LEU A 64 10.47 -1.57 6.66
N PHE A 65 11.50 -0.97 7.22
CA PHE A 65 12.77 -0.71 6.56
C PHE A 65 13.90 -1.24 7.42
N SER A 66 14.78 -2.03 6.81
CA SER A 66 15.99 -2.52 7.46
C SER A 66 17.19 -2.31 6.55
N GLU A 67 18.28 -1.82 7.15
CA GLU A 67 19.54 -1.64 6.44
C GLU A 67 20.18 -2.99 6.14
N LEU A 68 20.66 -3.16 4.92
CA LEU A 68 21.48 -4.26 4.45
C LEU A 68 22.86 -3.70 4.05
N PRO A 69 23.93 -4.52 4.04
CA PRO A 69 25.27 -4.07 3.65
C PRO A 69 25.31 -3.30 2.32
N ASP A 70 24.49 -3.71 1.35
CA ASP A 70 24.45 -3.14 0.00
C ASP A 70 23.14 -2.41 -0.33
N GLY A 71 22.30 -2.10 0.67
CA GLY A 71 21.12 -1.26 0.47
C GLY A 71 20.07 -1.38 1.58
N VAL A 72 18.79 -1.35 1.20
CA VAL A 72 17.67 -1.36 2.17
C VAL A 72 16.68 -2.44 1.79
N GLU A 73 16.33 -3.28 2.76
CA GLU A 73 15.19 -4.19 2.65
C GLU A 73 13.93 -3.49 3.13
N MET A 74 12.95 -3.40 2.23
CA MET A 74 11.61 -2.91 2.52
C MET A 74 10.65 -4.09 2.63
N THR A 75 9.95 -4.20 3.76
CA THR A 75 8.90 -5.20 4.00
C THR A 75 7.55 -4.52 4.13
N ASP A 76 6.63 -4.84 3.23
CA ASP A 76 5.24 -4.40 3.27
C ASP A 76 4.38 -5.46 4.00
N ILE A 77 3.74 -5.11 5.12
CA ILE A 77 2.80 -5.97 5.86
C ILE A 77 1.40 -5.39 5.72
N ILE A 78 0.46 -6.19 5.22
CA ILE A 78 -0.91 -5.76 4.96
C ILE A 78 -1.87 -6.63 5.75
N GLU A 79 -2.75 -5.98 6.49
CA GLU A 79 -3.87 -6.59 7.18
C GLU A 79 -5.15 -5.98 6.60
N TYR A 80 -6.07 -6.81 6.11
CA TYR A 80 -7.31 -6.31 5.52
C TYR A 80 -8.48 -7.27 5.74
N THR A 81 -9.69 -6.69 5.70
CA THR A 81 -10.97 -7.41 5.73
C THR A 81 -11.85 -6.91 4.60
N ILE A 82 -12.58 -7.80 3.96
CA ILE A 82 -13.46 -7.49 2.82
C ILE A 82 -14.91 -7.32 3.28
N PRO A 83 -15.69 -6.43 2.65
CA PRO A 83 -17.10 -6.26 2.99
C PRO A 83 -17.93 -7.50 2.57
N PHE A 84 -19.09 -7.70 3.21
CA PHE A 84 -20.11 -8.73 2.89
C PHE A 84 -19.77 -10.19 3.23
N GLY A 85 -18.66 -10.46 3.94
CA GLY A 85 -18.36 -11.77 4.51
C GLY A 85 -18.33 -12.94 3.51
N PHE A 86 -18.78 -14.12 3.94
CA PHE A 86 -18.67 -15.41 3.21
C PHE A 86 -19.23 -15.41 1.78
N PHE A 87 -20.26 -14.61 1.47
CA PHE A 87 -20.83 -14.54 0.11
C PHE A 87 -19.95 -13.75 -0.88
N GLY A 88 -19.04 -12.90 -0.38
CA GLY A 88 -17.97 -12.26 -1.16
C GLY A 88 -16.65 -13.06 -1.18
N GLU A 89 -16.39 -13.88 -0.16
CA GLU A 89 -15.12 -14.60 0.03
C GLU A 89 -14.71 -15.51 -1.15
N MET A 90 -15.66 -16.18 -1.81
CA MET A 90 -15.32 -17.15 -2.86
C MET A 90 -15.08 -16.51 -4.24
N LEU A 91 -15.74 -15.38 -4.54
CA LEU A 91 -15.56 -14.65 -5.80
C LEU A 91 -14.38 -13.67 -5.73
N ASP A 92 -14.12 -13.11 -4.54
CA ASP A 92 -13.25 -11.96 -4.37
C ASP A 92 -11.86 -12.30 -3.81
N LYS A 93 -11.66 -13.44 -3.12
CA LYS A 93 -10.34 -13.75 -2.55
C LYS A 93 -9.26 -13.97 -3.62
N LEU A 94 -9.56 -14.69 -4.70
CA LEU A 94 -8.60 -14.88 -5.80
C LEU A 94 -8.37 -13.57 -6.57
N LEU A 95 -9.42 -12.77 -6.78
CA LEU A 95 -9.35 -11.49 -7.48
C LEU A 95 -8.60 -10.43 -6.66
N ILE A 96 -8.85 -10.34 -5.36
CA ILE A 96 -8.14 -9.44 -4.44
C ILE A 96 -6.70 -9.88 -4.29
N HIS A 97 -6.44 -11.17 -4.07
CA HIS A 97 -5.06 -11.65 -3.93
C HIS A 97 -4.25 -11.37 -5.19
N SER A 98 -4.76 -11.74 -6.37
CA SER A 98 -4.10 -11.44 -7.65
C SER A 98 -3.95 -9.93 -7.91
N ARG A 99 -4.90 -9.09 -7.47
CA ARG A 99 -4.76 -7.63 -7.54
C ARG A 99 -3.68 -7.11 -6.61
N LEU A 100 -3.63 -7.58 -5.37
CA LEU A 100 -2.57 -7.22 -4.42
C LEU A 100 -1.22 -7.64 -5.00
N ASP A 101 -1.08 -8.88 -5.46
CA ASP A 101 0.14 -9.37 -6.10
C ASP A 101 0.57 -8.49 -7.27
N TYR A 102 -0.37 -8.09 -8.13
CA TYR A 102 -0.10 -7.17 -9.23
C TYR A 102 0.39 -5.80 -8.74
N VAL A 103 -0.29 -5.21 -7.73
CA VAL A 103 0.06 -3.90 -7.17
C VAL A 103 1.44 -3.92 -6.51
N PHE A 104 1.73 -4.93 -5.70
CA PHE A 104 3.02 -5.06 -5.01
C PHE A 104 4.14 -5.46 -5.96
N SER A 105 3.87 -6.25 -7.00
CA SER A 105 4.85 -6.51 -8.06
C SER A 105 5.18 -5.23 -8.83
N TYR A 106 4.17 -4.42 -9.17
CA TYR A 106 4.39 -3.12 -9.80
C TYR A 106 5.17 -2.17 -8.89
N ARG A 107 4.84 -2.12 -7.59
CA ARG A 107 5.55 -1.31 -6.59
C ARG A 107 7.01 -1.72 -6.49
N ARG A 108 7.30 -3.01 -6.37
CA ARG A 108 8.68 -3.54 -6.33
C ARG A 108 9.47 -3.10 -7.55
N LYS A 109 8.92 -3.35 -8.75
CA LYS A 109 9.56 -2.93 -10.01
C LYS A 109 9.82 -1.43 -10.05
N LYS A 110 8.87 -0.61 -9.59
CA LYS A 110 9.05 0.86 -9.56
C LYS A 110 10.08 1.33 -8.56
N ILE A 111 10.16 0.70 -7.39
CA ILE A 111 11.21 0.98 -6.39
C ILE A 111 12.58 0.61 -6.98
N GLU A 112 12.69 -0.55 -7.60
CA GLU A 112 13.92 -1.01 -8.27
C GLU A 112 14.34 -0.06 -9.41
N GLU A 113 13.38 0.45 -10.20
CA GLU A 113 13.65 1.43 -11.25
C GLU A 113 14.16 2.78 -10.70
N ILE A 114 13.70 3.20 -9.52
CA ILE A 114 14.06 4.51 -8.93
C ILE A 114 15.37 4.43 -8.14
N PHE A 115 15.55 3.36 -7.35
CA PHE A 115 16.64 3.23 -6.37
C PHE A 115 17.68 2.17 -6.74
N GLY A 116 17.43 1.36 -7.77
CA GLY A 116 18.26 0.21 -8.12
C GLY A 116 17.83 -1.08 -7.39
N PHE A 117 18.52 -2.17 -7.70
CA PHE A 117 18.25 -3.50 -7.14
C PHE A 117 19.45 -4.00 -6.32
N VAL A 118 19.16 -4.61 -5.18
CA VAL A 118 20.14 -5.31 -4.35
C VAL A 118 19.87 -6.80 -4.44
N GLN A 119 20.87 -7.58 -4.85
CA GLN A 119 20.73 -9.02 -4.95
C GLN A 119 20.79 -9.62 -3.55
N ARG A 120 19.67 -10.17 -3.05
CA ARG A 120 19.69 -11.01 -1.84
C ARG A 120 20.60 -12.20 -2.14
N VAL A 121 21.77 -12.22 -1.51
CA VAL A 121 22.58 -13.45 -1.44
C VAL A 121 21.81 -14.38 -0.52
N ALA A 122 21.21 -15.43 -1.08
CA ALA A 122 20.54 -16.44 -0.27
C ALA A 122 21.57 -17.07 0.68
N SER A 123 21.35 -16.89 1.98
CA SER A 123 22.05 -17.63 3.03
C SER A 123 21.34 -18.93 3.38
#